data_AF-A0A351M0Z4-F1
#
_entry.id   AF-A0A351M0Z4-F1
#
_cell.length_a   1.000
_cell.length_b   1.000
_cell.length_c   1.000
_cell.angle_alpha   90.00
_cell.angle_beta   90.00
_cell.angle_gamma   90.00
#
_symmetry.space_group_name_H-M   'P 1'
#
loop_
_entity.id
_entity.type
_entity.pdbx_description
1 polymer ?
#
loop_
_entity_poly.entity_id
_entity_poly.type
_entity_poly.pdbx_seq_one_letter_code
_entity_poly.pdbx_strand_id
1 'polypeptide(L)' 'VFHDVLGLEQRVLPKFVRRYADLFDLGVAALTEFAGDVRSGEFPDAAECYRLDDGAADALGLYGAA' A
#
# COMPACT_ATOMS: atom_id res chain seq x y z
N VAL A 1 10.46 -23.81 -3.86
CA VAL A 1 10.07 -22.81 -4.88
C VAL A 1 10.20 -21.42 -4.24
N PHE A 2 10.31 -20.33 -5.02
CA PHE A 2 10.50 -18.96 -4.50
C PHE A 2 9.53 -18.59 -3.36
N HIS A 3 8.23 -18.87 -3.51
CA HIS A 3 7.22 -18.60 -2.50
C HIS A 3 7.42 -19.37 -1.18
N ASP A 4 7.99 -20.58 -1.22
CA ASP A 4 8.23 -21.39 0.00
C ASP A 4 9.39 -20.82 0.81
N VAL A 5 10.43 -20.38 0.09
CA VAL A 5 11.66 -19.83 0.65
C VAL A 5 11.36 -18.50 1.36
N LEU A 6 10.46 -17.69 0.80
CA LEU A 6 10.07 -16.40 1.37
C LEU A 6 8.82 -16.44 2.26
N GLY A 7 8.17 -17.59 2.41
CA GLY A 7 7.02 -17.72 3.30
C GLY A 7 5.81 -16.88 2.87
N LEU A 8 5.51 -16.82 1.57
CA LEU A 8 4.36 -16.07 1.05
C LEU A 8 3.00 -16.74 1.34
N GLU A 9 3.01 -18.03 1.67
CA GLU A 9 1.80 -18.82 1.92
C GLU A 9 1.89 -19.56 3.26
N GLN A 10 0.76 -19.64 3.96
CA GLN A 10 0.63 -20.37 5.23
C GLN A 10 0.30 -21.85 5.04
N ARG A 11 1.07 -22.55 4.20
CA ARG A 11 0.93 -24.01 4.04
C ARG A 11 2.01 -24.78 4.77
N VAL A 12 1.79 -26.09 4.89
CA VAL A 12 2.79 -27.04 5.39
C VAL A 12 4.06 -26.91 4.54
N LEU A 13 5.16 -26.53 5.19
CA LEU A 13 6.46 -26.35 4.53
C LEU A 13 7.05 -27.73 4.19
N PRO A 14 7.44 -27.98 2.92
CA PRO A 14 8.09 -29.23 2.57
C PRO A 14 9.40 -29.42 3.34
N LYS A 15 9.70 -30.66 3.76
CA LYS A 15 10.85 -30.99 4.63
C LYS A 15 12.24 -30.55 4.11
N PHE A 16 12.36 -30.33 2.80
CA PHE A 16 13.60 -29.94 2.13
C PHE A 16 13.71 -28.43 1.90
N VAL A 17 12.75 -27.63 2.37
CA VAL A 17 12.78 -26.17 2.27
C VAL A 17 13.21 -25.57 3.59
N ARG A 18 14.22 -24.70 3.55
CA ARG A 18 14.51 -23.74 4.62
C ARG A 18 13.80 -22.43 4.29
N ARG A 19 12.96 -21.95 5.20
CA ARG A 19 12.35 -20.62 5.13
C ARG A 19 13.37 -19.55 5.54
N TYR A 20 13.42 -18.44 4.82
CA TYR A 20 14.33 -17.32 5.08
C TYR A 20 13.60 -16.02 5.46
N ALA A 21 12.29 -15.94 5.22
CA ALA A 21 11.45 -14.81 5.60
C ALA A 21 10.02 -15.27 5.88
N ASP A 22 9.26 -14.43 6.59
CA ASP A 22 7.80 -14.59 6.77
C ASP A 22 7.07 -13.42 6.10
N LEU A 23 7.01 -13.46 4.77
CA LEU A 23 6.41 -12.37 4.00
C LEU A 23 4.88 -12.37 4.07
N PHE A 24 4.25 -13.48 4.45
CA PHE A 24 2.81 -13.52 4.69
C PHE A 24 2.44 -12.59 5.85
N ASP A 25 3.02 -12.81 7.03
CA ASP A 25 2.69 -12.01 8.22
C ASP A 25 3.11 -10.55 8.05
N LEU A 26 4.28 -10.31 7.44
CA LEU A 26 4.73 -8.96 7.11
C LEU A 26 3.76 -8.25 6.15
N GLY A 27 3.27 -8.96 5.13
CA GLY A 27 2.30 -8.41 4.18
C GLY A 27 0.96 -8.07 4.84
N VAL A 28 0.47 -8.94 5.73
CA VAL A 28 -0.75 -8.68 6.51
C VAL A 28 -0.59 -7.44 7.39
N ALA A 29 0.55 -7.31 8.08
CA ALA A 29 0.84 -6.15 8.92
C ALA A 29 0.86 -4.85 8.10
N ALA A 30 1.63 -4.84 7.00
CA ALA A 30 1.75 -3.67 6.12
C ALA A 30 0.41 -3.23 5.52
N LEU A 31 -0.41 -4.18 5.06
CA LEU A 31 -1.74 -3.85 4.52
C LEU A 31 -2.72 -3.38 5.59
N THR A 32 -2.56 -3.85 6.83
CA THR A 32 -3.36 -3.39 7.96
C THR A 32 -3.03 -1.94 8.32
N GLU A 33 -1.75 -1.59 8.35
CA GLU A 33 -1.25 -0.22 8.55
C GLU A 33 -1.75 0.71 7.45
N PHE A 34 -1.52 0.35 6.18
CA PHE A 34 -2.04 1.10 5.04
C PHE A 34 -3.56 1.35 5.11
N ALA A 35 -4.33 0.32 5.50
CA ALA A 35 -5.76 0.46 5.66
C ALA A 35 -6.13 1.33 6.88
N GLY A 36 -5.26 1.45 7.88
CA GLY A 36 -5.35 2.43 8.95
C GLY A 36 -5.18 3.84 8.42
N ASP A 37 -4.10 4.10 7.70
CA ASP A 37 -3.74 5.41 7.15
C ASP A 37 -4.81 5.95 6.20
N VAL A 38 -5.39 5.08 5.36
CA VAL A 38 -6.50 5.45 4.47
C VAL A 38 -7.76 5.83 5.26
N ARG A 39 -8.06 5.12 6.35
CA ARG A 39 -9.27 5.38 7.16
C ARG A 39 -9.12 6.61 8.05
N SER A 40 -7.90 6.91 8.51
CA SER A 40 -7.59 8.12 9.26
C SER A 40 -7.46 9.34 8.34
N GLY A 41 -7.24 9.14 7.04
CA GLY A 41 -6.93 10.21 6.09
C GLY A 41 -5.48 10.68 6.17
N GLU A 42 -4.61 9.91 6.81
CA GLU A 42 -3.17 10.15 6.84
C GLU A 42 -2.52 9.79 5.50
N PHE A 43 -3.05 8.77 4.82
CA PHE A 43 -2.69 8.48 3.44
C PHE A 43 -3.85 8.78 2.47
N PRO A 44 -3.58 9.42 1.32
CA PRO A 44 -2.30 10.03 0.93
C PRO A 44 -2.09 11.40 1.60
N ASP A 45 -0.84 11.79 1.78
CA ASP A 45 -0.43 13.14 2.16
C ASP A 45 0.03 13.97 0.94
N ALA A 46 0.57 15.17 1.21
CA ALA A 46 1.01 16.08 0.14
C ALA A 46 2.25 15.58 -0.63
N ALA A 47 3.10 14.76 -0.03
CA ALA A 47 4.24 14.12 -0.67
C ALA A 47 3.82 12.96 -1.58
N GLU A 48 2.71 12.27 -1.29
CA GLU A 48 2.15 11.25 -2.18
C GLU A 48 1.16 11.80 -3.23
N CYS A 49 0.91 13.11 -3.22
CA CYS A 49 0.03 13.77 -4.18
C CYS A 49 0.80 14.69 -5.14
N TYR A 50 0.45 14.63 -6.43
CA TYR A 50 0.81 15.70 -7.35
C TYR A 50 -0.07 16.93 -7.10
N ARG A 51 0.55 18.10 -7.02
CA ARG A 51 -0.19 19.37 -6.94
C ARG A 51 -0.55 19.85 -8.34
N LEU A 52 -1.79 20.30 -8.50
CA LEU A 52 -2.13 21.15 -9.63
C LEU A 52 -1.41 22.50 -9.48
N ASP A 53 -1.05 23.11 -10.61
CA ASP A 53 -0.65 24.51 -10.62
C ASP A 53 -1.88 25.41 -10.43
N ASP A 54 -1.63 26.60 -9.90
CA ASP A 54 -2.70 27.54 -9.52
C ASP A 54 -3.56 27.96 -10.74
N GLY A 55 -2.96 28.09 -11.93
CA GLY A 55 -3.69 28.47 -13.14
C GLY A 55 -4.65 27.37 -13.62
N ALA A 56 -4.24 26.12 -13.53
CA ALA A 56 -5.12 24.99 -13.82
C ALA A 56 -6.22 24.83 -12.76
N ALA A 57 -5.91 25.08 -11.48
CA ALA A 57 -6.89 25.03 -10.39
C ALA A 57 -7.96 26.11 -10.56
N ASP A 58 -7.57 27.34 -10.91
CA ASP A 58 -8.48 28.46 -11.17
C ASP A 58 -9.41 28.17 -12.35
N ALA A 59 -8.89 27.61 -13.45
CA ALA A 59 -9.68 27.25 -14.62
C ALA A 59 -10.76 26.19 -14.30
N LEU A 60 -10.46 25.21 -13.44
CA LEU A 60 -11.43 24.20 -12.99
C LEU A 60 -12.46 24.79 -12.01
N GLY A 61 -12.02 25.68 -11.11
CA GLY A 61 -12.91 26.38 -10.18
C GLY A 61 -13.93 27.28 -10.89
N LEU A 62 -13.55 27.86 -12.03
CA LEU A 62 -14.42 28.71 -12.85
C LEU A 62 -15.66 27.98 -13.41
N TYR A 63 -15.59 26.64 -13.56
CA TYR A 63 -16.68 25.82 -14.10
C TYR A 63 -17.28 24.83 -13.08
N GLY A 64 -16.74 24.76 -11.85
CA GLY A 64 -17.05 23.69 -10.89
C GLY A 64 -17.98 24.04 -9.72
N ALA A 65 -18.45 25.29 -9.59
CA ALA A 65 -19.36 25.66 -8.51
C ALA A 65 -20.83 25.65 -9.00
N ALA A 66 -21.54 24.55 -8.72
CA ALA A 66 -23.00 24.48 -8.70
C ALA A 66 -23.47 24.23 -7.27
#